data_AF-A0A2V6WUK6-F1
#
_entry.id   AF-A0A2V6WUK6-F1
#
_cell.length_a   1.000
_cell.length_b   1.000
_cell.length_c   1.000
_cell.angle_alpha   90.00
_cell.angle_beta   90.00
_cell.angle_gamma   90.00
#
_symmetry.space_group_name_H-M   'P 1'
#
loop_
_entity.id
_entity.type
_entity.pdbx_description
1 polymer ?
#
loop_
_entity_poly.entity_id
_entity_poly.type
_entity_poly.pdbx_seq_one_letter_code
_entity_poly.pdbx_strand_id
1 'polypeptide(L)'
;MLGILGFVLLFAVGPALTLWLGTTAAIIYTAAALYPTVLVAIAYLWWRRRALRLTTGRSVGLSLEILVCPAFLPNLVRKITALESIQTDGAQLLVATAAADVKTEFLSRLESRTEELIEETDPEDPAQADLRAYLATVRGAR
;
A
#
# COMPACT_ATOMS: atom_id res chain seq x y z
N MET A 1 -11.74 6.11 9.99
CA MET A 1 -13.22 6.14 9.99
C MET A 1 -13.83 6.45 8.63
N LEU A 2 -13.48 7.55 7.95
CA LEU A 2 -14.07 7.92 6.64
C LEU A 2 -14.03 6.80 5.58
N GLY A 3 -12.90 6.08 5.47
CA GLY A 3 -12.80 4.95 4.53
C GLY A 3 -13.72 3.77 4.87
N ILE A 4 -13.91 3.45 6.15
CA ILE A 4 -14.84 2.39 6.59
C ILE A 4 -16.28 2.79 6.26
N LEU A 5 -16.63 4.04 6.53
CA LEU A 5 -17.96 4.57 6.23
C LEU A 5 -18.24 4.55 4.72
N GLY A 6 -17.29 4.98 3.88
CA GLY A 6 -17.41 4.89 2.42
C GLY A 6 -17.55 3.45 1.92
N PHE A 7 -16.81 2.51 2.52
CA PHE A 7 -16.92 1.08 2.20
C PHE A 7 -18.32 0.54 2.53
N VAL A 8 -18.83 0.79 3.74
CA VAL A 8 -20.18 0.36 4.16
C VAL A 8 -21.25 0.97 3.26
N LEU A 9 -21.13 2.25 2.92
CA LEU A 9 -22.05 2.93 2.01
C LEU A 9 -22.12 2.28 0.63
N LEU A 10 -20.97 1.92 0.06
CA LEU A 10 -20.90 1.33 -1.28
C LEU A 10 -21.28 -0.14 -1.32
N PHE A 11 -20.86 -0.93 -0.33
CA PHE A 11 -20.95 -2.40 -0.39
C PHE A 11 -22.07 -3.00 0.45
N ALA A 12 -22.66 -2.24 1.38
CA ALA A 12 -23.81 -2.70 2.15
C ALA A 12 -25.05 -1.84 1.88
N VAL A 13 -24.94 -0.52 2.06
CA VAL A 13 -26.09 0.39 1.99
C VAL A 13 -26.60 0.53 0.55
N GLY A 14 -25.72 0.74 -0.43
CA GLY A 14 -26.11 0.85 -1.84
C GLY A 14 -26.87 -0.37 -2.37
N PRO A 15 -26.35 -1.60 -2.19
CA PRO A 15 -27.07 -2.82 -2.56
C PRO A 15 -28.40 -3.01 -1.80
N ALA A 16 -28.43 -2.74 -0.49
CA ALA A 16 -29.66 -2.84 0.30
C ALA A 16 -30.73 -1.84 -0.19
N LEU A 17 -30.35 -0.59 -0.45
CA LEU A 17 -31.25 0.43 -1.02
C LEU A 17 -31.71 0.03 -2.42
N THR A 18 -30.86 -0.61 -3.22
CA THR A 18 -31.22 -1.08 -4.57
C THR A 18 -32.31 -2.15 -4.51
N LEU A 19 -32.23 -3.06 -3.54
CA LEU A 19 -33.25 -4.09 -3.31
C LEU A 19 -34.58 -3.51 -2.83
N TRP A 20 -34.56 -2.40 -2.09
CA TRP A 20 -35.75 -1.82 -1.45
C TRP A 20 -36.45 -0.75 -2.31
N LEU A 21 -35.69 0.13 -2.97
CA LEU A 21 -36.20 1.34 -3.64
C LEU A 21 -35.97 1.33 -5.16
N GLY A 22 -35.35 0.27 -5.68
CA GLY A 22 -34.89 0.19 -7.06
C GLY A 22 -33.62 1.01 -7.31
N THR A 23 -33.04 0.81 -8.49
CA THR A 23 -31.71 1.28 -8.85
C THR A 23 -31.57 2.81 -8.84
N THR A 24 -32.54 3.53 -9.41
CA THR A 24 -32.44 4.99 -9.56
C THR A 24 -32.39 5.72 -8.21
N ALA A 25 -33.28 5.36 -7.28
CA ALA A 25 -33.32 5.98 -5.95
C ALA A 25 -32.11 5.58 -5.11
N ALA A 26 -31.68 4.31 -5.20
CA ALA A 26 -30.50 3.83 -4.50
C ALA A 26 -29.23 4.59 -4.90
N ILE A 27 -29.03 4.84 -6.20
CA ILE A 27 -27.88 5.60 -6.69
C ILE A 27 -27.89 7.02 -6.11
N ILE A 28 -29.03 7.72 -6.15
CA ILE A 28 -29.13 9.11 -5.67
C ILE A 28 -28.84 9.20 -4.18
N TYR A 29 -29.47 8.35 -3.36
CA TYR A 29 -29.26 8.40 -1.90
C TYR A 29 -27.86 7.98 -1.49
N THR A 30 -27.32 6.95 -2.13
CA THR A 30 -25.94 6.51 -1.86
C THR A 30 -24.95 7.59 -2.26
N ALA A 31 -25.13 8.23 -3.41
CA ALA A 31 -24.29 9.37 -3.83
C ALA A 31 -24.41 10.56 -2.87
N ALA A 32 -25.63 10.93 -2.46
CA ALA A 32 -25.87 12.05 -1.54
C ALA A 32 -25.18 11.84 -0.18
N ALA A 33 -25.09 10.61 0.30
CA ALA A 33 -24.39 10.28 1.54
C ALA A 33 -22.87 10.13 1.34
N LEU A 34 -22.42 9.63 0.19
CA LEU A 34 -21.02 9.32 -0.07
C LEU A 34 -20.19 10.55 -0.47
N TYR A 35 -20.69 11.41 -1.35
CA TYR A 35 -19.93 12.58 -1.82
C TYR A 35 -19.51 13.57 -0.72
N PRO A 36 -20.33 13.86 0.31
CA PRO A 36 -19.88 14.64 1.45
C PRO A 36 -18.65 14.04 2.14
N THR A 37 -18.58 12.71 2.24
CA THR A 37 -17.45 12.02 2.87
C THR A 37 -16.18 12.12 2.02
N VAL A 38 -16.34 12.08 0.70
CA VAL A 38 -15.26 12.33 -0.27
C VAL A 38 -14.75 13.76 -0.13
N LEU A 39 -15.63 14.75 -0.07
CA LEU A 39 -15.25 16.16 0.09
C LEU A 39 -14.49 16.42 1.39
N VAL A 40 -14.96 15.84 2.51
CA VAL A 40 -14.25 15.93 3.80
C VAL A 40 -12.87 15.27 3.72
N ALA A 41 -12.75 14.12 3.04
CA ALA A 41 -11.48 13.46 2.86
C ALA A 41 -10.50 14.27 1.99
N ILE A 42 -10.99 14.92 0.91
CA ILE A 42 -10.21 15.85 0.09
C ILE A 42 -9.73 17.01 0.97
N ALA A 43 -10.64 17.68 1.69
CA ALA A 43 -10.27 18.80 2.56
C ALA A 43 -9.22 18.39 3.61
N TYR A 44 -9.38 17.22 4.23
CA TYR A 44 -8.41 16.68 5.18
C TYR A 44 -7.05 16.40 4.51
N LEU A 45 -7.04 15.81 3.31
CA LEU A 45 -5.82 15.55 2.55
C LEU A 45 -5.06 16.85 2.25
N TRP A 46 -5.77 17.90 1.85
CA TRP A 46 -5.16 19.21 1.57
C TRP A 46 -4.64 19.90 2.84
N TRP A 47 -5.37 19.80 3.95
CA TRP A 47 -4.91 20.35 5.24
C TRP A 47 -3.65 19.61 5.73
N ARG A 48 -3.66 18.28 5.72
CA ARG A 48 -2.53 17.46 6.17
C ARG A 48 -1.44 17.29 5.12
N ARG A 49 -1.57 17.88 3.94
CA ARG A 49 -0.68 17.66 2.79
C ARG A 49 0.81 17.77 3.13
N ARG A 50 1.20 18.78 3.92
CA ARG A 50 2.59 18.99 4.33
C ARG A 50 3.09 17.89 5.28
N ALA A 51 2.23 17.46 6.22
CA ALA A 51 2.55 16.38 7.15
C ALA A 51 2.64 15.02 6.43
N LEU A 52 1.87 14.82 5.36
CA LEU A 52 1.91 13.63 4.50
C LEU A 52 2.99 13.70 3.41
N ARG A 53 3.79 14.77 3.38
CA ARG A 53 4.88 14.99 2.41
C ARG A 53 4.43 14.85 0.94
N LEU A 54 3.17 15.20 0.65
CA LEU A 54 2.60 15.08 -0.69
C LEU A 54 2.90 16.30 -1.55
N THR A 55 3.34 16.05 -2.80
CA THR A 55 3.47 17.09 -3.82
C THR A 55 2.09 17.59 -4.28
N THR A 56 2.04 18.78 -4.89
CA THR A 56 0.78 19.36 -5.36
C THR A 56 0.12 18.46 -6.39
N GLY A 57 0.90 17.99 -7.37
CA GLY A 57 0.39 17.11 -8.44
C GLY A 57 -0.21 15.81 -7.90
N ARG A 58 0.45 15.17 -6.92
CA ARG A 58 -0.07 13.94 -6.29
C ARG A 58 -1.35 14.21 -5.49
N SER A 59 -1.41 15.33 -4.79
CA SER A 59 -2.61 15.71 -4.01
C SER A 59 -3.82 15.95 -4.92
N VAL A 60 -3.61 16.61 -6.06
CA VAL A 60 -4.62 16.80 -7.10
C VAL A 60 -5.05 15.46 -7.70
N GLY A 61 -4.09 14.61 -8.09
CA GLY A 61 -4.38 13.28 -8.64
C GLY A 61 -5.21 12.42 -7.70
N LEU A 62 -4.82 12.32 -6.43
CA LEU A 62 -5.59 11.58 -5.41
C LEU A 62 -6.99 12.16 -5.20
N SER A 63 -7.12 13.49 -5.21
CA SER A 63 -8.43 14.17 -5.08
C SER A 63 -9.34 13.86 -6.26
N LEU A 64 -8.81 13.87 -7.49
CA LEU A 64 -9.56 13.52 -8.69
C LEU A 64 -9.95 12.04 -8.71
N GLU A 65 -9.06 11.13 -8.32
CA GLU A 65 -9.36 9.70 -8.24
C GLU A 65 -10.55 9.42 -7.32
N ILE A 66 -10.59 10.01 -6.12
CA ILE A 66 -11.69 9.77 -5.18
C ILE A 66 -12.96 10.56 -5.51
N LEU A 67 -12.85 11.68 -6.24
CA LEU A 67 -14.00 12.45 -6.72
C LEU A 67 -14.71 11.73 -7.87
N VAL A 68 -13.94 11.19 -8.82
CA VAL A 68 -14.48 10.43 -9.96
C VAL A 68 -14.92 9.04 -9.52
N CYS A 69 -14.16 8.39 -8.64
CA CYS A 69 -14.44 7.06 -8.12
C CYS A 69 -14.39 7.06 -6.58
N PRO A 70 -15.53 7.33 -5.91
CA PRO A 70 -15.62 7.30 -4.46
C PRO A 70 -15.24 5.95 -3.83
N ALA A 71 -15.31 4.85 -4.59
CA ALA A 71 -14.88 3.52 -4.16
C ALA A 71 -13.38 3.42 -3.86
N PHE A 72 -12.57 4.39 -4.30
CA PHE A 72 -11.15 4.45 -3.94
C PHE A 72 -10.87 5.15 -2.61
N LEU A 73 -11.88 5.76 -1.98
CA LEU A 73 -11.72 6.41 -0.68
C LEU A 73 -11.11 5.48 0.40
N PRO A 74 -11.50 4.19 0.55
CA PRO A 74 -10.88 3.29 1.51
C PRO A 74 -9.41 2.98 1.19
N ASN A 75 -9.04 3.01 -0.10
CA ASN A 75 -7.69 2.72 -0.58
C ASN A 75 -6.74 3.92 -0.51
N LEU A 76 -7.25 5.10 -0.12
CA LEU A 76 -6.49 6.35 -0.07
C LEU A 76 -5.28 6.25 0.86
N VAL A 77 -5.44 5.61 2.03
CA VAL A 77 -4.34 5.42 2.99
C VAL A 77 -3.21 4.61 2.35
N ARG A 78 -3.54 3.48 1.72
CA ARG A 78 -2.56 2.63 1.03
C ARG A 78 -1.83 3.40 -0.07
N LYS A 79 -2.55 4.19 -0.87
CA LYS A 79 -1.96 5.01 -1.94
C LYS A 79 -1.05 6.11 -1.40
N ILE A 80 -1.34 6.67 -0.23
CA ILE A 80 -0.47 7.67 0.42
C ILE A 80 0.78 7.00 0.99
N THR A 81 0.65 5.88 1.70
CA THR A 81 1.77 5.20 2.35
C THR A 81 2.68 4.47 1.37
N ALA A 82 2.15 3.94 0.26
CA ALA A 82 2.94 3.28 -0.77
C ALA A 82 3.92 4.24 -1.50
N LEU A 83 3.78 5.56 -1.30
CA LEU A 83 4.68 6.56 -1.88
C LEU A 83 5.97 6.73 -1.08
N GLU A 84 5.97 6.35 0.20
CA GLU A 84 7.18 6.20 1.00
C GLU A 84 7.49 4.71 1.10
N SER A 85 8.02 4.12 0.01
CA SER A 85 8.85 2.95 0.21
C SER A 85 10.07 3.43 0.99
N ILE A 86 10.23 2.92 2.21
CA ILE A 86 11.47 3.08 2.93
C ILE A 86 12.52 2.38 2.05
N GLN A 87 13.33 3.15 1.34
CA GLN A 87 14.51 2.69 0.62
C GLN A 87 15.59 2.34 1.64
N THR A 88 15.27 1.42 2.53
CA THR A 88 16.22 0.86 3.50
C THR A 88 16.20 -0.62 3.27
N ASP A 89 17.40 -1.18 3.10
CA ASP A 89 17.59 -2.61 3.08
C ASP A 89 17.01 -3.18 4.38
N GLY A 90 15.94 -3.98 4.25
CA GLY A 90 15.28 -4.61 5.39
C GLY A 90 16.24 -5.46 6.21
N ALA A 91 17.28 -6.01 5.57
CA ALA A 91 18.35 -6.73 6.26
C ALA A 91 19.20 -5.78 7.13
N GLN A 92 19.54 -4.58 6.66
CA GLN A 92 20.30 -3.60 7.46
C GLN A 92 19.51 -3.13 8.69
N LEU A 93 18.21 -2.87 8.54
CA LEU A 93 17.37 -2.47 9.66
C LEU A 93 17.25 -3.61 10.69
N LEU A 94 17.07 -4.85 10.23
CA LEU A 94 16.98 -6.02 11.09
C LEU A 94 18.31 -6.30 11.80
N VAL A 95 19.44 -6.18 11.11
CA VAL A 95 20.79 -6.26 11.72
C VAL A 95 21.02 -5.14 12.74
N ALA A 96 20.49 -3.94 12.53
CA ALA A 96 20.66 -2.84 13.47
C ALA A 96 19.75 -2.96 14.72
N THR A 97 18.55 -3.53 14.59
CA THR A 97 17.50 -3.38 15.61
C THR A 97 17.02 -4.67 16.25
N ALA A 98 17.22 -5.83 15.62
CA ALA A 98 16.67 -7.08 16.14
C ALA A 98 17.53 -7.71 17.25
N ALA A 99 16.93 -8.65 17.97
CA ALA A 99 17.66 -9.54 18.88
C ALA A 99 18.53 -10.53 18.09
N ALA A 100 19.57 -11.07 18.72
CA ALA A 100 20.58 -11.90 18.04
C ALA A 100 19.99 -13.17 17.43
N ASP A 101 19.06 -13.82 18.12
CA ASP A 101 18.31 -14.98 17.66
C ASP A 101 17.49 -14.70 16.40
N VAL A 102 16.79 -13.56 16.37
CA VAL A 102 16.01 -13.12 15.19
C VAL A 102 16.93 -12.82 14.00
N LYS A 103 18.11 -12.25 14.23
CA LYS A 103 19.10 -12.01 13.17
C LYS A 103 19.60 -13.31 12.56
N THR A 104 19.97 -14.27 13.40
CA THR A 104 20.50 -15.56 12.93
C THR A 104 19.45 -16.31 12.10
N GLU A 105 18.20 -16.36 12.59
CA GLU A 105 17.10 -17.00 11.86
C GLU A 105 16.81 -16.28 10.53
N PHE A 106 16.77 -14.95 10.54
CA PHE A 106 16.51 -14.16 9.34
C PHE A 106 17.61 -14.34 8.29
N LEU A 107 18.88 -14.22 8.67
CA LEU A 107 20.02 -14.41 7.77
C LEU A 107 20.05 -15.84 7.21
N SER A 108 19.72 -16.85 8.02
CA SER A 108 19.62 -18.24 7.55
C SER A 108 18.54 -18.43 6.48
N ARG A 109 17.36 -17.83 6.67
CA ARG A 109 16.27 -17.90 5.66
C ARG A 109 16.63 -17.14 4.40
N LEU A 110 17.32 -16.02 4.54
CA LEU A 110 17.70 -15.16 3.44
C LEU A 110 18.83 -15.78 2.61
N GLU A 111 19.78 -16.46 3.25
CA GLU A 111 20.77 -17.35 2.62
C GLU A 111 20.06 -18.44 1.79
N SER A 112 19.20 -19.25 2.43
CA SER A 112 18.47 -20.33 1.77
C SER A 112 17.66 -19.84 0.57
N ARG A 113 16.94 -18.71 0.70
CA ARG A 113 16.12 -18.18 -0.39
C ARG A 113 16.98 -17.64 -1.54
N THR A 114 18.14 -17.07 -1.25
CA THR A 114 19.05 -16.57 -2.29
C THR A 114 19.66 -17.75 -3.06
N GLU A 115 19.99 -18.84 -2.38
CA GLU A 115 20.46 -20.08 -3.02
C GLU A 115 19.39 -20.68 -3.94
N GLU A 116 18.15 -20.82 -3.47
CA GLU A 116 17.01 -21.25 -4.30
C GLU A 116 16.87 -20.39 -5.57
N LEU A 117 16.95 -19.07 -5.43
CA LEU A 117 16.86 -18.16 -6.58
C LEU A 117 18.02 -18.33 -7.56
N ILE A 118 19.24 -18.63 -7.08
CA ILE A 118 20.40 -18.91 -7.94
C ILE A 118 20.17 -20.20 -8.74
N GLU A 119 19.59 -21.23 -8.10
CA GLU A 119 19.26 -22.50 -8.75
C GLU A 119 18.12 -22.36 -9.78
N GLU A 120 17.13 -21.50 -9.50
CA GLU A 120 16.02 -21.19 -10.40
C GLU A 120 16.44 -20.29 -11.59
N THR A 121 17.54 -19.53 -11.46
CA THR A 121 17.99 -18.55 -12.46
C THR A 121 18.98 -19.17 -13.47
N ASP A 122 18.75 -18.91 -14.77
CA ASP A 122 19.63 -19.37 -15.84
C ASP A 122 21.10 -18.93 -15.59
N PRO A 123 22.09 -19.85 -15.74
CA PRO A 123 23.51 -19.51 -15.61
C PRO A 123 24.01 -18.34 -16.47
N GLU A 124 23.37 -18.08 -17.59
CA GLU A 124 23.74 -16.99 -18.50
C GLU A 124 23.03 -15.66 -18.17
N ASP A 125 22.08 -15.67 -17.22
CA ASP A 125 21.37 -14.46 -16.80
C ASP A 125 22.30 -13.55 -15.95
N PRO A 126 22.46 -12.26 -16.30
CA PRO A 126 23.24 -11.31 -15.50
C PRO A 126 22.77 -11.22 -14.03
N ALA A 127 21.50 -11.49 -13.73
CA ALA A 127 20.96 -11.52 -12.37
C ALA A 127 21.64 -12.60 -11.51
N GLN A 128 22.20 -13.65 -12.10
CA GLN A 128 22.89 -14.70 -11.35
C GLN A 128 24.17 -14.17 -10.68
N ALA A 129 24.88 -13.24 -11.32
CA ALA A 129 26.05 -12.60 -10.73
C ALA A 129 25.67 -11.73 -9.52
N ASP A 130 24.57 -10.98 -9.65
CA ASP A 130 24.05 -10.13 -8.58
C ASP A 130 23.58 -10.96 -7.38
N LEU A 131 22.88 -12.08 -7.61
CA LEU A 131 22.45 -13.00 -6.55
C LEU A 131 23.64 -13.63 -5.81
N ARG A 132 24.71 -14.02 -6.52
CA ARG A 132 25.93 -14.54 -5.89
C ARG A 132 26.66 -13.47 -5.06
N ALA A 133 26.74 -12.25 -5.57
CA ALA A 133 27.32 -11.12 -4.83
C ALA A 133 26.51 -10.81 -3.56
N TYR A 134 25.18 -10.88 -3.65
CA TYR A 134 24.29 -10.72 -2.51
C TYR A 134 24.47 -11.84 -1.47
N LEU A 135 24.52 -13.11 -1.90
CA LEU A 135 24.76 -14.26 -1.03
C LEU A 135 26.08 -14.12 -0.24
N ALA A 136 27.15 -13.65 -0.88
CA ALA A 136 28.42 -13.38 -0.21
C ALA A 136 28.29 -12.30 0.89
N THR A 137 27.47 -11.27 0.64
CA THR A 137 27.20 -10.21 1.61
C THR A 137 26.43 -10.74 2.83
N VAL A 138 25.42 -11.59 2.60
CA VAL A 138 24.61 -12.21 3.66
C VAL A 138 25.46 -13.13 4.54
N ARG A 139 26.32 -13.95 3.94
CA ARG A 139 27.24 -14.84 4.67
C ARG A 139 28.29 -14.06 5.47
N GLY A 140 28.76 -12.92 4.98
CA GLY A 140 29.68 -12.04 5.72
C GLY A 140 29.03 -11.31 6.89
N ALA A 141 27.70 -11.22 6.93
CA ALA A 141 26.94 -10.58 8.00
C ALA A 141 26.50 -11.53 9.12
N ARG A 142 26.71 -12.84 8.95
CA ARG A 142 26.45 -13.89 9.94
C ARG A 142 27.64 -14.05 10.89
#